data_AF-L0F799-F1
#
_entry.id   AF-L0F799-F1
#
_cell.length_a   1.000
_cell.length_b   1.000
_cell.length_c   1.000
_cell.angle_alpha   90.00
_cell.angle_beta   90.00
_cell.angle_gamma   90.00
#
_symmetry.space_group_name_H-M   'P 1'
#
loop_
_entity.id
_entity.type
_entity.pdbx_description
1 polymer ?
#
loop_
_entity_poly.entity_id
_entity_poly.type
_entity_poly.pdbx_seq_one_letter_code
_entity_poly.pdbx_strand_id
1 'polypeptide(L)'
;MKVYDEIIRLINKRVEGDYWDYKQEWHSDNERLLLDILCFANTVHNKDCYLIIGVADNGDIIGLNKNSPNRKNQAAVLDLLSNSMFAGDFVPEVSVETILIGSKEIDVLTVFNSYNVPFYLRSKSRKYHSIVEGYIYSRKNDRNTPISENSSMQQIELLWKKRLGLLSPPLEQIISRMRNKAEWQEIGDIYYNVFNPDFKIKEEWDQEEHRDYKREFYSYNQCNESTHYINLYILCRETVLKQFQVVILDSGRYKTPVPTWGFIHDPIRYSESIYTYKYILKNSIDYAIQQFIYNEDSDEARIAKQRFDEVVLYFENEQEQVDFHLSIESCPAIVEKYINDAKLGKYIVSSNNKLEIKDCTEKLITAFAFKRYLSDYRRKKSGVDVKRIKSIRIVNRTSVALRLSDIVEHRVDINETGKVKHFLYNRESKKAVSTYNYCADKYWTRNFLNFIEPITTDWERDYSVDVSDGYEWYCTLKYDDGTTKNIKGNIVPPPFADDIERRIINLAAFEVTPWLFNML
;
A
#
# COMPACT_ATOMS: atom_id res chain seq x y z
N MET A 1 -6.33 -5.96 12.82
CA MET A 1 -6.50 -5.83 14.28
C MET A 1 -5.21 -6.34 14.91
N LYS A 2 -4.63 -5.66 15.92
CA LYS A 2 -3.39 -6.13 16.55
C LYS A 2 -3.67 -7.42 17.33
N VAL A 3 -2.75 -8.39 17.31
CA VAL A 3 -2.87 -9.68 18.03
C VAL A 3 -3.31 -9.46 19.48
N TYR A 4 -2.72 -8.48 20.18
CA TYR A 4 -3.09 -8.10 21.54
C TYR A 4 -4.59 -7.87 21.78
N ASP A 5 -5.26 -7.11 20.90
CA ASP A 5 -6.68 -6.78 21.07
C ASP A 5 -7.56 -8.01 20.89
N GLU A 6 -7.21 -8.90 19.95
CA GLU A 6 -7.91 -10.17 19.75
C GLU A 6 -7.74 -11.07 20.96
N ILE A 7 -6.53 -11.21 21.51
CA ILE A 7 -6.27 -12.09 22.66
C ILE A 7 -7.03 -11.61 23.91
N ILE A 8 -7.08 -10.31 24.17
CA ILE A 8 -7.90 -9.76 25.27
C ILE A 8 -9.38 -10.10 25.05
N ARG A 9 -9.87 -9.90 23.82
CA ARG A 9 -11.27 -10.22 23.49
C ARG A 9 -11.57 -11.70 23.72
N LEU A 10 -10.65 -12.60 23.36
CA LEU A 10 -10.80 -14.04 23.56
C LEU A 10 -10.82 -14.40 25.04
N ILE A 11 -9.84 -13.97 25.83
CA ILE A 11 -9.76 -14.23 27.28
C ILE A 11 -11.04 -13.75 27.99
N ASN A 12 -11.57 -12.59 27.59
CA ASN A 12 -12.80 -12.05 28.16
C ASN A 12 -14.05 -12.90 27.89
N LYS A 13 -14.03 -13.81 26.89
CA LYS A 13 -15.13 -14.77 26.68
C LYS A 13 -15.19 -15.84 27.76
N ARG A 14 -14.11 -16.08 28.52
CA ARG A 14 -14.03 -17.07 29.62
C ARG A 14 -14.32 -18.52 29.19
N VAL A 15 -14.26 -18.81 27.89
CA VAL A 15 -14.45 -20.14 27.29
C VAL A 15 -13.47 -20.32 26.14
N GLU A 16 -13.15 -21.57 25.83
CA GLU A 16 -12.38 -21.97 24.64
C GLU A 16 -13.27 -22.01 23.39
N GLY A 17 -12.65 -22.13 22.21
CA GLY A 17 -13.40 -22.13 20.96
C GLY A 17 -12.72 -22.84 19.81
N ASP A 18 -13.24 -22.56 18.61
CA ASP A 18 -12.83 -23.17 17.35
C ASP A 18 -11.39 -22.83 16.95
N TYR A 19 -10.94 -21.61 17.24
CA TYR A 19 -9.61 -21.11 16.87
C TYR A 19 -8.77 -20.64 18.07
N TRP A 20 -9.17 -20.95 19.31
CA TRP A 20 -8.32 -20.67 20.48
C TRP A 20 -8.49 -21.69 21.59
N ASP A 21 -7.42 -21.87 22.37
CA ASP A 21 -7.31 -22.84 23.47
C ASP A 21 -6.43 -22.25 24.57
N TYR A 22 -6.80 -22.48 25.83
CA TYR A 22 -6.05 -21.99 26.99
C TYR A 22 -5.12 -23.08 27.51
N LYS A 23 -3.93 -22.66 27.95
CA LYS A 23 -3.00 -23.51 28.70
C LYS A 23 -2.43 -22.73 29.86
N GLN A 24 -2.41 -23.32 31.06
CA GLN A 24 -1.77 -22.68 32.21
C GLN A 24 -0.25 -22.61 32.03
N GLU A 25 0.34 -23.62 31.41
CA GLU A 25 1.78 -23.76 31.19
C GLU A 25 2.08 -24.37 29.83
N TRP A 26 3.33 -24.20 29.37
CA TRP A 26 3.80 -24.86 28.15
C TRP A 26 3.84 -26.37 28.33
N HIS A 27 3.52 -27.11 27.27
CA HIS A 27 3.56 -28.57 27.30
C HIS A 27 4.95 -29.09 27.72
N SER A 28 4.93 -30.00 28.69
CA SER A 28 6.08 -30.82 29.08
C SER A 28 6.46 -31.84 28.00
N ASP A 29 5.47 -32.30 27.23
CA ASP A 29 5.64 -33.24 26.12
C ASP A 29 5.54 -32.53 24.77
N ASN A 30 6.60 -32.65 23.96
CA ASN A 30 6.64 -32.09 22.62
C ASN A 30 5.65 -32.77 21.66
N GLU A 31 5.28 -34.04 21.88
CA GLU A 31 4.25 -34.71 21.06
C GLU A 31 2.88 -34.04 21.24
N ARG A 32 2.56 -33.61 22.47
CA ARG A 32 1.31 -32.89 22.78
C ARG A 32 1.27 -31.50 22.15
N LEU A 33 2.38 -30.77 22.22
CA LEU A 33 2.48 -29.48 21.55
C LEU A 33 2.36 -29.63 20.02
N LEU A 34 3.03 -30.64 19.44
CA LEU A 34 2.95 -30.90 18.00
C LEU A 34 1.52 -31.30 17.58
N LEU A 35 0.82 -32.10 18.40
CA LEU A 35 -0.59 -32.45 18.17
C LEU A 35 -1.48 -31.20 18.15
N ASP A 36 -1.33 -30.29 19.11
CA ASP A 36 -2.13 -29.07 19.17
C ASP A 36 -1.85 -28.16 17.96
N ILE A 37 -0.57 -28.03 17.54
CA ILE A 37 -0.21 -27.31 16.31
C ILE A 37 -0.83 -27.97 15.08
N LEU A 38 -0.75 -29.30 14.93
CA LEU A 38 -1.35 -30.02 13.82
C LEU A 38 -2.87 -29.84 13.77
N CYS A 39 -3.55 -29.94 14.92
CA CYS A 39 -5.00 -29.75 15.01
C CYS A 39 -5.41 -28.33 14.60
N PHE A 40 -4.66 -27.32 15.04
CA PHE A 40 -4.93 -25.92 14.70
C PHE A 40 -4.56 -25.55 13.26
N ALA A 41 -3.50 -26.14 12.72
CA ALA A 41 -3.15 -26.00 11.31
C ALA A 41 -4.20 -26.66 10.39
N ASN A 42 -4.83 -27.74 10.86
CA ASN A 42 -5.88 -28.48 10.16
C ASN A 42 -7.29 -28.09 10.61
N THR A 43 -7.61 -26.80 10.51
CA THR A 43 -8.98 -26.29 10.69
C THR A 43 -9.66 -26.05 9.34
N VAL A 44 -10.99 -26.16 9.31
CA VAL A 44 -11.80 -25.96 8.09
C VAL A 44 -12.10 -24.48 7.85
N HIS A 45 -12.13 -23.65 8.89
CA HIS A 45 -12.33 -22.21 8.77
C HIS A 45 -11.06 -21.49 8.30
N ASN A 46 -11.20 -20.25 7.83
CA ASN A 46 -10.10 -19.42 7.34
C ASN A 46 -9.67 -18.37 8.38
N LYS A 47 -9.27 -18.83 9.58
CA LYS A 47 -8.84 -17.97 10.69
C LYS A 47 -7.54 -18.51 11.27
N ASP A 48 -6.67 -17.61 11.69
CA ASP A 48 -5.51 -17.98 12.50
C ASP A 48 -5.98 -18.53 13.86
N CYS A 49 -5.21 -19.45 14.40
CA CYS A 49 -5.51 -20.14 15.65
C CYS A 49 -4.52 -19.75 16.74
N TYR A 50 -4.97 -19.69 17.99
CA TYR A 50 -4.18 -19.21 19.12
C TYR A 50 -4.13 -20.22 20.26
N LEU A 51 -2.94 -20.69 20.59
CA LEU A 51 -2.69 -21.36 21.86
C LEU A 51 -2.20 -20.31 22.86
N ILE A 52 -3.01 -19.99 23.85
CA ILE A 52 -2.80 -18.89 24.79
C ILE A 52 -2.30 -19.46 26.12
N ILE A 53 -1.03 -19.23 26.42
CA ILE A 53 -0.29 -19.92 27.48
C ILE A 53 -0.03 -18.96 28.65
N GLY A 54 -0.27 -19.43 29.87
CA GLY A 54 -0.35 -18.59 31.08
C GLY A 54 -1.77 -18.20 31.47
N VAL A 55 -2.78 -18.88 30.90
CA VAL A 55 -4.21 -18.65 31.14
C VAL A 55 -4.86 -19.99 31.50
N ALA A 56 -5.67 -20.02 32.56
CA ALA A 56 -6.43 -21.20 32.94
C ALA A 56 -7.65 -21.42 32.06
N ASP A 57 -8.19 -22.63 32.04
CA ASP A 57 -9.34 -23.04 31.21
C ASP A 57 -10.59 -22.15 31.42
N ASN A 58 -10.73 -21.55 32.60
CA ASN A 58 -11.80 -20.60 32.94
C ASN A 58 -11.51 -19.14 32.50
N GLY A 59 -10.43 -18.90 31.75
CA GLY A 59 -9.96 -17.59 31.30
C GLY A 59 -9.23 -16.77 32.37
N ASP A 60 -8.92 -17.31 33.54
CA ASP A 60 -8.13 -16.58 34.54
C ASP A 60 -6.66 -16.47 34.12
N ILE A 61 -6.14 -15.24 34.14
CA ILE A 61 -4.75 -14.96 33.78
C ILE A 61 -3.86 -15.37 34.96
N ILE A 62 -3.14 -16.48 34.81
CA ILE A 62 -2.19 -17.00 35.80
C ILE A 62 -0.86 -16.25 35.66
N GLY A 63 -0.39 -16.10 34.43
CA GLY A 63 0.87 -15.47 34.06
C GLY A 63 2.05 -16.46 34.03
N LEU A 64 3.05 -16.13 33.22
CA LEU A 64 4.31 -16.83 33.08
C LEU A 64 5.45 -15.98 33.64
N ASN A 65 6.52 -16.63 34.06
CA ASN A 65 7.77 -16.00 34.46
C ASN A 65 8.95 -16.72 33.81
N LYS A 66 10.18 -16.26 34.07
CA LYS A 66 11.40 -16.85 33.47
C LYS A 66 11.66 -18.29 33.90
N ASN A 67 11.15 -18.69 35.06
CA ASN A 67 11.29 -20.03 35.62
C ASN A 67 10.06 -20.91 35.34
N SER A 68 9.10 -20.43 34.55
CA SER A 68 7.95 -21.24 34.15
C SER A 68 8.41 -22.50 33.43
N PRO A 69 7.92 -23.69 33.82
CA PRO A 69 8.33 -24.95 33.23
C PRO A 69 8.13 -24.97 31.71
N ASN A 70 9.13 -25.52 31.00
CA ASN A 70 9.06 -25.81 29.57
C ASN A 70 8.75 -24.61 28.65
N ARG A 71 8.91 -23.37 29.15
CA ARG A 71 8.64 -22.15 28.38
C ARG A 71 9.45 -22.13 27.09
N LYS A 72 8.76 -22.00 25.96
CA LYS A 72 9.38 -22.02 24.62
C LYS A 72 9.35 -20.62 24.01
N ASN A 73 10.39 -20.32 23.24
CA ASN A 73 10.44 -19.15 22.37
C ASN A 73 10.23 -19.58 20.90
N GLN A 74 10.17 -18.60 19.99
CA GLN A 74 10.02 -18.84 18.55
C GLN A 74 10.99 -19.90 18.02
N ALA A 75 12.29 -19.79 18.34
CA ALA A 75 13.31 -20.69 17.83
C ALA A 75 13.09 -22.14 18.28
N ALA A 76 12.67 -22.36 19.53
CA ALA A 76 12.36 -23.70 20.03
C ALA A 76 11.16 -24.35 19.33
N VAL A 77 10.13 -23.56 19.00
CA VAL A 77 8.96 -24.07 18.25
C VAL A 77 9.33 -24.34 16.79
N LEU A 78 10.09 -23.47 16.14
CA LEU A 78 10.56 -23.71 14.77
C LEU A 78 11.49 -24.93 14.69
N ASP A 79 12.37 -25.12 15.67
CA ASP A 79 13.23 -26.31 15.75
C ASP A 79 12.38 -27.59 15.88
N LEU A 80 11.35 -27.58 16.75
CA LEU A 80 10.39 -28.69 16.86
C LEU A 80 9.74 -29.04 15.51
N LEU A 81 9.26 -28.04 14.77
CA LEU A 81 8.60 -28.24 13.49
C LEU A 81 9.57 -28.69 12.40
N SER A 82 10.77 -28.10 12.32
CA SER A 82 11.78 -28.48 11.33
C SER A 82 12.29 -29.91 11.51
N ASN A 83 12.34 -30.39 12.76
CA ASN A 83 12.71 -31.77 13.08
C ASN A 83 11.54 -32.77 12.93
N SER A 84 10.34 -32.29 12.59
CA SER A 84 9.17 -33.11 12.31
C SER A 84 9.08 -33.38 10.81
N MET A 85 9.02 -34.65 10.41
CA MET A 85 9.00 -35.04 8.99
C MET A 85 7.58 -34.91 8.42
N PHE A 86 7.18 -33.69 8.03
CA PHE A 86 5.88 -33.43 7.40
C PHE A 86 5.78 -34.04 5.99
N ALA A 87 4.56 -34.40 5.59
CA ALA A 87 4.27 -34.88 4.25
C ALA A 87 4.20 -33.72 3.23
N GLY A 88 4.77 -33.95 2.04
CA GLY A 88 4.78 -32.97 0.94
C GLY A 88 5.62 -31.72 1.21
N ASP A 89 6.51 -31.77 2.20
CA ASP A 89 7.39 -30.67 2.62
C ASP A 89 6.64 -29.38 3.04
N PHE A 90 5.34 -29.50 3.35
CA PHE A 90 4.53 -28.41 3.88
C PHE A 90 4.59 -28.41 5.41
N VAL A 91 5.18 -27.36 6.00
CA VAL A 91 5.25 -27.16 7.45
C VAL A 91 4.26 -26.07 7.86
N PRO A 92 3.49 -26.24 8.94
CA PRO A 92 2.63 -25.18 9.47
C PRO A 92 3.44 -23.93 9.82
N GLU A 93 2.95 -22.76 9.40
CA GLU A 93 3.54 -21.47 9.75
C GLU A 93 3.06 -21.06 11.15
N VAL A 94 3.98 -20.62 12.01
CA VAL A 94 3.69 -20.27 13.41
C VAL A 94 4.48 -19.06 13.89
N SER A 95 3.91 -18.29 14.83
CA SER A 95 4.61 -17.25 15.59
C SER A 95 4.41 -17.41 17.10
N VAL A 96 5.40 -17.02 17.90
CA VAL A 96 5.33 -16.96 19.36
C VAL A 96 5.57 -15.52 19.80
N GLU A 97 4.58 -14.93 20.45
CA GLU A 97 4.63 -13.57 20.98
C GLU A 97 4.36 -13.59 22.48
N THR A 98 5.17 -12.87 23.27
CA THR A 98 4.88 -12.62 24.69
C THR A 98 4.16 -11.28 24.82
N ILE A 99 2.97 -11.29 25.43
CA ILE A 99 2.20 -10.09 25.71
C ILE A 99 2.04 -9.88 27.21
N LEU A 100 2.03 -8.61 27.62
CA LEU A 100 1.86 -8.20 29.00
C LEU A 100 0.41 -7.75 29.23
N ILE A 101 -0.33 -8.46 30.07
CA ILE A 101 -1.69 -8.08 30.49
C ILE A 101 -1.67 -7.72 31.97
N GLY A 102 -1.82 -6.43 32.26
CA GLY A 102 -1.57 -5.88 33.60
C GLY A 102 -0.11 -6.05 33.98
N SER A 103 0.18 -6.85 35.01
CA SER A 103 1.53 -7.18 35.46
C SER A 103 1.95 -8.63 35.17
N LYS A 104 1.17 -9.36 34.36
CA LYS A 104 1.38 -10.78 34.05
C LYS A 104 1.74 -10.95 32.58
N GLU A 105 2.84 -11.65 32.32
CA GLU A 105 3.20 -12.08 30.97
C GLU A 105 2.40 -13.31 30.58
N ILE A 106 1.93 -13.38 29.35
CA ILE A 106 1.42 -14.61 28.73
C ILE A 106 2.10 -14.80 27.38
N ASP A 107 2.26 -16.05 26.96
CA ASP A 107 2.81 -16.38 25.66
C ASP A 107 1.67 -16.80 24.72
N VAL A 108 1.71 -16.33 23.48
CA VAL A 108 0.71 -16.61 22.46
C VAL A 108 1.42 -17.31 21.32
N LEU A 109 1.12 -18.59 21.12
CA LEU A 109 1.51 -19.33 19.92
C LEU A 109 0.40 -19.20 18.89
N THR A 110 0.66 -18.43 17.84
CA THR A 110 -0.23 -18.30 16.68
C THR A 110 0.13 -19.37 15.66
N VAL A 111 -0.87 -20.14 15.22
CA VAL A 111 -0.78 -21.04 14.07
C VAL A 111 -1.55 -20.40 12.93
N PHE A 112 -0.86 -20.01 11.87
CA PHE A 112 -1.46 -19.24 10.79
C PHE A 112 -2.35 -20.12 9.91
N ASN A 113 -3.47 -19.56 9.47
CA ASN A 113 -4.36 -20.23 8.54
C ASN A 113 -3.63 -20.56 7.23
N SER A 114 -3.79 -21.79 6.75
CA SER A 114 -3.20 -22.21 5.48
C SER A 114 -4.20 -22.98 4.61
N TYR A 115 -4.05 -22.83 3.30
CA TYR A 115 -4.71 -23.65 2.30
C TYR A 115 -3.91 -24.92 1.97
N ASN A 116 -2.69 -25.10 2.52
CA ASN A 116 -1.86 -26.30 2.27
C ASN A 116 -2.27 -27.52 3.10
N VAL A 117 -3.42 -27.46 3.77
CA VAL A 117 -4.01 -28.58 4.50
C VAL A 117 -4.27 -29.79 3.58
N PRO A 118 -4.39 -31.01 4.13
CA PRO A 118 -4.05 -31.38 5.50
C PRO A 118 -2.53 -31.44 5.74
N PHE A 119 -2.08 -30.93 6.88
CA PHE A 119 -0.74 -31.16 7.43
C PHE A 119 -0.72 -32.48 8.21
N TYR A 120 0.25 -33.33 7.94
CA TYR A 120 0.43 -34.58 8.69
C TYR A 120 1.88 -35.04 8.59
N LEU A 121 2.27 -35.92 9.50
CA LEU A 121 3.62 -36.46 9.52
C LEU A 121 3.74 -37.59 8.49
N ARG A 122 4.72 -37.49 7.59
CA ARG A 122 5.12 -38.59 6.70
C ARG A 122 5.75 -39.73 7.49
N SER A 123 6.52 -39.40 8.51
CA SER A 123 7.18 -40.37 9.39
C SER A 123 7.37 -39.74 10.77
N LYS A 124 7.29 -40.55 11.82
CA LYS A 124 7.51 -40.07 13.19
C LYS A 124 8.99 -40.15 13.57
N SER A 125 9.42 -39.22 14.42
CA SER A 125 10.73 -39.31 15.07
C SER A 125 10.78 -40.55 15.97
N ARG A 126 11.94 -41.19 16.08
CA ARG A 126 12.16 -42.32 17.02
C ARG A 126 11.92 -41.93 18.49
N LYS A 127 11.93 -40.63 18.80
CA LYS A 127 11.65 -40.11 20.14
C LYS A 127 10.15 -40.04 20.47
N TYR A 128 9.29 -40.17 19.45
CA TYR A 128 7.85 -40.05 19.58
C TYR A 128 7.20 -41.43 19.65
N HIS A 129 6.34 -41.62 20.65
CA HIS A 129 5.73 -42.91 20.95
C HIS A 129 4.22 -42.89 20.73
N SER A 130 3.58 -41.73 20.86
CA SER A 130 2.12 -41.60 20.89
C SER A 130 1.55 -41.11 19.56
N ILE A 131 2.20 -40.13 18.93
CA ILE A 131 1.76 -39.60 17.63
C ILE A 131 2.02 -40.62 16.52
N VAL A 132 1.07 -40.73 15.60
CA VAL A 132 1.06 -41.74 14.54
C VAL A 132 1.32 -41.08 13.19
N GLU A 133 2.29 -41.58 12.44
CA GLU A 133 2.54 -41.13 11.07
C GLU A 133 1.35 -41.41 10.14
N GLY A 134 1.10 -40.52 9.19
CA GLY A 134 -0.02 -40.62 8.25
C GLY A 134 -1.37 -40.18 8.82
N TYR A 135 -1.52 -40.03 10.13
CA TYR A 135 -2.75 -39.53 10.72
C TYR A 135 -2.89 -38.01 10.51
N ILE A 136 -4.09 -37.61 10.12
CA ILE A 136 -4.48 -36.22 9.97
C ILE A 136 -5.22 -35.83 11.24
N TYR A 137 -4.57 -35.07 12.09
CA TYR A 137 -5.17 -34.54 13.31
C TYR A 137 -5.80 -33.19 13.01
N SER A 138 -7.05 -32.98 13.39
CA SER A 138 -7.79 -31.74 13.17
C SER A 138 -8.51 -31.28 14.43
N ARG A 139 -8.87 -30.00 14.44
CA ARG A 139 -9.75 -29.41 15.45
C ARG A 139 -11.17 -29.21 14.90
N LYS A 140 -12.17 -29.56 15.71
CA LYS A 140 -13.58 -29.26 15.46
C LYS A 140 -14.17 -28.62 16.71
N ASN A 141 -14.56 -27.35 16.61
CA ASN A 141 -14.94 -26.52 17.76
C ASN A 141 -13.78 -26.51 18.78
N ASP A 142 -14.06 -26.81 20.04
CA ASP A 142 -13.09 -26.88 21.14
C ASP A 142 -12.36 -28.23 21.24
N ARG A 143 -12.58 -29.18 20.31
CA ARG A 143 -12.04 -30.54 20.42
C ARG A 143 -10.98 -30.84 19.38
N ASN A 144 -9.82 -31.26 19.87
CA ASN A 144 -8.75 -31.84 19.07
C ASN A 144 -9.00 -33.33 18.82
N THR A 145 -8.52 -33.83 17.67
CA THR A 145 -8.50 -35.27 17.38
C THR A 145 -7.61 -35.97 18.42
N PRO A 146 -8.06 -37.06 19.07
CA PRO A 146 -7.22 -37.80 20.02
C PRO A 146 -5.92 -38.28 19.37
N ILE A 147 -4.81 -38.26 20.11
CA ILE A 147 -3.48 -38.60 19.56
C ILE A 147 -3.40 -40.02 18.97
N SER A 148 -4.21 -40.94 19.50
CA SER A 148 -4.33 -42.33 19.07
C SER A 148 -5.28 -42.56 17.90
N GLU A 149 -5.98 -41.53 17.43
CA GLU A 149 -7.03 -41.63 16.42
C GLU A 149 -6.75 -40.70 15.24
N ASN A 150 -7.34 -41.04 14.10
CA ASN A 150 -7.33 -40.17 12.92
C ASN A 150 -8.61 -39.32 12.91
N SER A 151 -8.58 -38.17 12.23
CA SER A 151 -9.80 -37.39 12.00
C SER A 151 -10.84 -38.22 11.25
N SER A 152 -12.13 -37.90 11.43
CA SER A 152 -13.18 -38.56 10.67
C SER A 152 -13.02 -38.31 9.17
N MET A 153 -13.51 -39.25 8.35
CA MET A 153 -13.44 -39.12 6.88
C MET A 153 -14.08 -37.82 6.39
N GLN A 154 -15.21 -37.41 6.99
CA GLN A 154 -15.87 -36.14 6.62
C GLN A 154 -14.97 -34.93 6.88
N GLN A 155 -14.23 -34.95 7.99
CA GLN A 155 -13.34 -33.86 8.36
C GLN A 155 -12.11 -33.82 7.44
N ILE A 156 -11.54 -34.98 7.11
CA ILE A 156 -10.45 -35.10 6.12
C ILE A 156 -10.91 -34.59 4.76
N GLU A 157 -12.11 -34.97 4.31
CA GLU A 157 -12.70 -34.48 3.07
C GLU A 157 -12.86 -32.96 3.06
N LEU A 158 -13.32 -32.36 4.16
CA LEU A 158 -13.42 -30.90 4.29
C LEU A 158 -12.05 -30.21 4.21
N LEU A 159 -10.99 -30.79 4.78
CA LEU A 159 -9.64 -30.24 4.65
C LEU A 159 -9.15 -30.29 3.19
N TRP A 160 -9.42 -31.38 2.47
CA TRP A 160 -9.12 -31.43 1.03
C TRP A 160 -9.96 -30.44 0.23
N LYS A 161 -11.25 -30.30 0.53
CA LYS A 161 -12.10 -29.27 -0.09
C LYS A 161 -11.56 -27.86 0.20
N LYS A 162 -11.08 -27.58 1.42
CA LYS A 162 -10.40 -26.33 1.75
C LYS A 162 -9.17 -26.13 0.87
N ARG A 163 -8.27 -27.12 0.80
CA ARG A 163 -7.07 -27.08 -0.06
C ARG A 163 -7.40 -26.75 -1.52
N LEU A 164 -8.46 -27.36 -2.03
CA LEU A 164 -8.92 -27.19 -3.40
C LEU A 164 -9.80 -25.94 -3.61
N GLY A 165 -10.04 -25.14 -2.57
CA GLY A 165 -10.87 -23.93 -2.62
C GLY A 165 -12.38 -24.19 -2.74
N LEU A 166 -12.82 -25.44 -2.58
CA LEU A 166 -14.21 -25.88 -2.80
C LEU A 166 -15.16 -25.54 -1.65
N LEU A 167 -14.65 -24.98 -0.55
CA LEU A 167 -15.47 -24.50 0.57
C LEU A 167 -15.83 -23.01 0.48
N SER A 168 -15.17 -22.27 -0.40
CA SER A 168 -15.51 -20.87 -0.64
C SER A 168 -16.71 -20.76 -1.58
N PRO A 169 -17.60 -19.77 -1.39
CA PRO A 169 -18.64 -19.46 -2.37
C PRO A 169 -18.05 -19.26 -3.78
N PRO A 170 -18.78 -19.61 -4.86
CA PRO A 170 -18.27 -19.51 -6.23
C PRO A 170 -17.69 -18.14 -6.60
N LEU A 171 -18.28 -17.05 -6.11
CA LEU A 171 -17.78 -15.70 -6.34
C LEU A 171 -16.35 -15.53 -5.78
N GLU A 172 -16.11 -15.93 -4.54
CA GLU A 172 -14.78 -15.84 -3.91
C GLU A 172 -13.75 -16.71 -4.64
N GLN A 173 -14.14 -17.90 -5.09
CA GLN A 173 -13.27 -18.77 -5.90
C GLN A 173 -12.85 -18.08 -7.20
N ILE A 174 -13.81 -17.45 -7.89
CA ILE A 174 -13.55 -16.72 -9.13
C ILE A 174 -12.59 -15.55 -8.90
N ILE A 175 -12.85 -14.72 -7.87
CA ILE A 175 -12.00 -13.57 -7.53
C ILE A 175 -10.57 -14.01 -7.16
N SER A 176 -10.43 -15.13 -6.45
CA SER A 176 -9.12 -15.68 -6.12
C SER A 176 -8.35 -16.10 -7.39
N ARG A 177 -9.03 -16.76 -8.32
CA ARG A 177 -8.44 -17.21 -9.60
C ARG A 177 -8.15 -16.07 -10.59
N MET A 178 -8.85 -14.93 -10.50
CA MET A 178 -8.54 -13.74 -11.32
C MET A 178 -7.11 -13.22 -11.09
N ARG A 179 -6.49 -13.53 -9.95
CA ARG A 179 -5.09 -13.15 -9.66
C ARG A 179 -4.09 -13.81 -10.61
N ASN A 180 -4.46 -14.93 -11.24
CA ASN A 180 -3.63 -15.64 -12.20
C ASN A 180 -4.27 -15.63 -13.59
N LYS A 181 -4.02 -14.56 -14.36
CA LYS A 181 -4.61 -14.38 -15.70
C LYS A 181 -4.29 -15.52 -16.67
N ALA A 182 -3.16 -16.21 -16.49
CA ALA A 182 -2.77 -17.33 -17.34
C ALA A 182 -3.72 -18.54 -17.23
N GLU A 183 -4.55 -18.62 -16.17
CA GLU A 183 -5.60 -19.64 -16.06
C GLU A 183 -6.88 -19.29 -16.83
N TRP A 184 -6.92 -18.12 -17.48
CA TRP A 184 -8.10 -17.63 -18.18
C TRP A 184 -7.83 -17.57 -19.68
N GLN A 185 -8.83 -17.97 -20.46
CA GLN A 185 -8.84 -17.84 -21.91
C GLN A 185 -9.96 -16.89 -22.32
N GLU A 186 -9.66 -16.06 -23.32
CA GLU A 186 -10.59 -15.09 -23.89
C GLU A 186 -11.12 -15.61 -25.23
N ILE A 187 -12.45 -15.61 -25.39
CA ILE A 187 -13.14 -15.89 -26.65
C ILE A 187 -14.22 -14.80 -26.83
N GLY A 188 -13.97 -13.87 -27.75
CA GLY A 188 -14.84 -12.71 -27.93
C GLY A 188 -14.92 -11.91 -26.63
N ASP A 189 -16.14 -11.58 -26.19
CA ASP A 189 -16.40 -10.81 -24.97
C ASP A 189 -16.48 -11.69 -23.69
N ILE A 190 -16.00 -12.93 -23.73
CA ILE A 190 -16.06 -13.88 -22.62
C ILE A 190 -14.66 -14.35 -22.24
N TYR A 191 -14.33 -14.23 -20.95
CA TYR A 191 -13.22 -14.94 -20.32
C TYR A 191 -13.76 -16.16 -19.58
N TYR A 192 -13.15 -17.33 -19.75
CA TYR A 192 -13.44 -18.51 -18.93
C TYR A 192 -12.18 -19.08 -18.30
N ASN A 193 -12.31 -19.67 -17.11
CA ASN A 193 -11.19 -20.32 -16.45
C ASN A 193 -10.96 -21.71 -17.06
N VAL A 194 -9.73 -22.02 -17.46
CA VAL A 194 -9.37 -23.27 -18.14
C VAL A 194 -9.56 -24.49 -17.24
N PHE A 195 -9.32 -24.35 -15.94
CA PHE A 195 -9.45 -25.45 -14.97
C PHE A 195 -10.88 -25.60 -14.43
N ASN A 196 -11.71 -24.56 -14.54
CA ASN A 196 -13.11 -24.61 -14.19
C ASN A 196 -13.95 -23.77 -15.17
N PRO A 197 -14.35 -24.32 -16.33
CA PRO A 197 -15.08 -23.59 -17.37
C PRO A 197 -16.47 -23.09 -16.96
N ASP A 198 -17.00 -23.56 -15.82
CA ASP A 198 -18.20 -22.99 -15.21
C ASP A 198 -17.95 -21.54 -14.74
N PHE A 199 -16.71 -21.15 -14.47
CA PHE A 199 -16.35 -19.80 -14.09
C PHE A 199 -16.14 -18.94 -15.33
N LYS A 200 -17.00 -17.93 -15.50
CA LYS A 200 -16.99 -17.02 -16.66
C LYS A 200 -17.02 -15.57 -16.22
N ILE A 201 -16.38 -14.72 -17.00
CA ILE A 201 -16.50 -13.26 -16.93
C ILE A 201 -16.97 -12.83 -18.31
N LYS A 202 -18.08 -12.10 -18.38
CA LYS A 202 -18.67 -11.68 -19.64
C LYS A 202 -18.76 -10.16 -19.68
N GLU A 203 -18.31 -9.59 -20.78
CA GLU A 203 -18.48 -8.18 -21.11
C GLU A 203 -19.65 -8.02 -22.08
N GLU A 204 -20.47 -7.01 -21.85
CA GLU A 204 -21.58 -6.65 -22.74
C GLU A 204 -21.66 -5.15 -22.90
N TRP A 205 -21.75 -4.68 -24.14
CA TRP A 205 -22.04 -3.28 -24.44
C TRP A 205 -23.41 -2.90 -23.89
N ASP A 206 -23.47 -1.75 -23.24
CA ASP A 206 -24.72 -1.24 -22.69
C ASP A 206 -25.61 -0.75 -23.86
N GLN A 207 -26.64 -1.51 -24.20
CA GLN A 207 -27.49 -1.26 -25.37
C GLN A 207 -28.31 0.03 -25.27
N GLU A 208 -28.39 0.64 -24.07
CA GLU A 208 -29.04 1.93 -23.83
C GLU A 208 -28.10 3.15 -24.05
N GLU A 209 -26.82 2.91 -24.43
CA GLU A 209 -25.72 3.89 -24.50
C GLU A 209 -25.94 5.12 -25.39
N HIS A 210 -26.92 5.11 -26.29
CA HIS A 210 -27.03 6.13 -27.32
C HIS A 210 -27.65 7.47 -26.86
N ARG A 211 -27.97 7.69 -25.58
CA ARG A 211 -28.77 8.88 -25.22
C ARG A 211 -28.19 9.94 -24.29
N ASP A 212 -27.40 9.68 -23.24
CA ASP A 212 -27.01 10.80 -22.34
C ASP A 212 -25.93 10.50 -21.29
N TYR A 213 -24.97 9.58 -21.52
CA TYR A 213 -23.91 9.36 -20.52
C TYR A 213 -22.94 10.54 -20.47
N LYS A 214 -23.12 11.38 -19.45
CA LYS A 214 -22.22 12.48 -19.10
C LYS A 214 -20.84 11.92 -18.76
N ARG A 215 -19.81 12.39 -19.46
CA ARG A 215 -18.41 12.04 -19.16
C ARG A 215 -18.09 12.44 -17.73
N GLU A 216 -17.52 11.50 -16.99
CA GLU A 216 -17.03 11.78 -15.64
C GLU A 216 -15.70 12.52 -15.67
N PHE A 217 -15.39 13.26 -14.60
CA PHE A 217 -14.24 14.17 -14.57
C PHE A 217 -12.89 13.50 -14.87
N TYR A 218 -12.72 12.22 -14.50
CA TYR A 218 -11.50 11.46 -14.77
C TYR A 218 -11.26 11.21 -16.26
N SER A 219 -12.30 11.29 -17.10
CA SER A 219 -12.19 11.19 -18.55
C SER A 219 -11.42 12.37 -19.13
N TYR A 220 -11.62 13.57 -18.58
CA TYR A 220 -10.94 14.79 -19.02
C TYR A 220 -9.46 14.83 -18.61
N ASN A 221 -9.01 13.94 -17.71
CA ASN A 221 -7.58 13.75 -17.48
C ASN A 221 -6.94 12.79 -18.48
N GLN A 222 -7.66 12.16 -19.40
CA GLN A 222 -7.05 11.28 -20.41
C GLN A 222 -6.42 12.06 -21.56
N CYS A 223 -5.58 11.41 -22.37
CA CYS A 223 -5.05 12.02 -23.59
C CYS A 223 -6.18 12.24 -24.61
N ASN A 224 -7.09 11.27 -24.71
CA ASN A 224 -8.35 11.38 -25.41
C ASN A 224 -9.51 11.20 -24.41
N GLU A 225 -10.40 12.18 -24.33
CA GLU A 225 -11.56 12.19 -23.42
C GLU A 225 -12.74 11.30 -23.89
N SER A 226 -12.58 10.54 -24.98
CA SER A 226 -13.60 9.60 -25.46
C SER A 226 -13.78 8.46 -24.46
N THR A 227 -15.03 8.29 -24.01
CA THR A 227 -15.40 7.38 -22.93
C THR A 227 -16.61 6.55 -23.34
N HIS A 228 -16.59 5.26 -23.02
CA HIS A 228 -17.70 4.32 -23.22
C HIS A 228 -17.93 3.51 -21.95
N TYR A 229 -19.10 2.88 -21.84
CA TYR A 229 -19.46 2.07 -20.68
C TYR A 229 -19.93 0.69 -21.10
N ILE A 230 -19.46 -0.34 -20.42
CA ILE A 230 -19.90 -1.71 -20.62
C ILE A 230 -20.34 -2.30 -19.28
N ASN A 231 -21.19 -3.31 -19.34
CA ASN A 231 -21.48 -4.15 -18.19
C ASN A 231 -20.53 -5.35 -18.17
N LEU A 232 -19.97 -5.63 -16.99
CA LEU A 232 -19.16 -6.81 -16.74
C LEU A 232 -19.89 -7.71 -15.75
N TYR A 233 -20.10 -8.95 -16.13
CA TYR A 233 -20.78 -9.97 -15.33
C TYR A 233 -19.78 -11.04 -14.89
N ILE A 234 -19.81 -11.37 -13.60
CA ILE A 234 -19.14 -12.57 -13.07
C ILE A 234 -20.19 -13.67 -12.97
N LEU A 235 -19.96 -14.79 -13.66
CA LEU A 235 -20.89 -15.91 -13.72
C LEU A 235 -20.27 -17.20 -13.18
N CYS A 236 -21.13 -18.01 -12.56
CA CYS A 236 -20.90 -19.43 -12.37
C CYS A 236 -21.98 -20.19 -13.13
N ARG A 237 -21.58 -20.93 -14.16
CA ARG A 237 -22.43 -21.49 -15.21
C ARG A 237 -23.16 -20.36 -15.95
N GLU A 238 -24.48 -20.28 -15.75
CA GLU A 238 -25.35 -19.25 -16.31
C GLU A 238 -25.87 -18.29 -15.23
N THR A 239 -25.49 -18.49 -13.97
CA THR A 239 -25.91 -17.65 -12.86
C THR A 239 -24.99 -16.45 -12.74
N VAL A 240 -25.54 -15.25 -12.90
CA VAL A 240 -24.84 -13.99 -12.57
C VAL A 240 -24.66 -13.90 -11.06
N LEU A 241 -23.40 -13.94 -10.62
CA LEU A 241 -23.03 -13.81 -9.22
C LEU A 241 -22.84 -12.35 -8.82
N LYS A 242 -22.35 -11.52 -9.75
CA LYS A 242 -22.17 -10.09 -9.55
C LYS A 242 -22.06 -9.35 -10.89
N GLN A 243 -22.52 -8.10 -10.92
CA GLN A 243 -22.44 -7.19 -12.06
C GLN A 243 -21.67 -5.93 -11.67
N PHE A 244 -20.91 -5.39 -12.62
CA PHE A 244 -20.16 -4.15 -12.50
C PHE A 244 -20.38 -3.29 -13.73
N GLN A 245 -20.40 -1.97 -13.54
CA GLN A 245 -20.22 -1.04 -14.64
C GLN A 245 -18.71 -0.82 -14.83
N VAL A 246 -18.24 -0.99 -16.06
CA VAL A 246 -16.85 -0.76 -16.47
C VAL A 246 -16.83 0.44 -17.39
N VAL A 247 -15.90 1.36 -17.13
CA VAL A 247 -15.63 2.49 -18.00
C VAL A 247 -14.44 2.17 -18.90
N ILE A 248 -14.61 2.42 -20.18
CA ILE A 248 -13.58 2.37 -21.21
C ILE A 248 -13.13 3.79 -21.50
N LEU A 249 -11.84 4.05 -21.36
CA LEU A 249 -11.19 5.35 -21.41
C LEU A 249 -10.19 5.43 -22.55
N ASP A 250 -9.87 6.66 -22.94
CA ASP A 250 -8.81 6.97 -23.92
C ASP A 250 -9.01 6.25 -25.26
N SER A 251 -10.26 6.24 -25.74
CA SER A 251 -10.69 5.54 -26.98
C SER A 251 -10.41 4.03 -27.00
N GLY A 252 -10.57 3.35 -25.86
CA GLY A 252 -10.41 1.90 -25.78
C GLY A 252 -9.07 1.42 -25.24
N ARG A 253 -8.15 2.32 -24.91
CA ARG A 253 -6.79 1.96 -24.43
C ARG A 253 -6.77 1.45 -23.00
N TYR A 254 -7.72 1.88 -22.18
CA TYR A 254 -7.80 1.46 -20.79
C TYR A 254 -9.24 1.22 -20.37
N LYS A 255 -9.49 0.11 -19.67
CA LYS A 255 -10.79 -0.18 -19.07
C LYS A 255 -10.63 -0.48 -17.58
N THR A 256 -11.59 -0.03 -16.78
CA THR A 256 -11.60 -0.21 -15.32
C THR A 256 -13.05 -0.22 -14.82
N PRO A 257 -13.38 -0.95 -13.74
CA PRO A 257 -14.62 -0.73 -13.02
C PRO A 257 -14.78 0.76 -12.66
N VAL A 258 -16.00 1.26 -12.73
CA VAL A 258 -16.32 2.65 -12.39
C VAL A 258 -15.96 2.87 -10.92
N PRO A 259 -15.08 3.84 -10.60
CA PRO A 259 -14.66 4.06 -9.21
C PRO A 259 -15.82 4.59 -8.35
N THR A 260 -15.74 4.34 -7.05
CA THR A 260 -16.74 4.75 -6.06
C THR A 260 -16.63 6.24 -5.74
N TRP A 261 -17.76 6.90 -5.47
CA TRP A 261 -17.78 8.29 -5.01
C TRP A 261 -17.48 8.39 -3.51
N GLY A 262 -16.56 9.27 -3.15
CA GLY A 262 -16.35 9.77 -1.79
C GLY A 262 -16.85 11.20 -1.65
N PHE A 263 -17.51 11.48 -0.51
CA PHE A 263 -18.10 12.78 -0.20
C PHE A 263 -17.54 13.26 1.14
N ILE A 264 -16.90 14.43 1.13
CA ILE A 264 -16.47 15.11 2.36
C ILE A 264 -17.55 16.12 2.71
N HIS A 265 -18.20 15.93 3.85
CA HIS A 265 -19.31 16.77 4.29
C HIS A 265 -18.84 18.06 4.97
N ASP A 266 -19.67 19.09 4.88
CA ASP A 266 -19.44 20.31 5.65
C ASP A 266 -19.74 20.05 7.14
N PRO A 267 -18.79 20.33 8.06
CA PRO A 267 -18.98 20.08 9.49
C PRO A 267 -20.07 20.96 10.12
N ILE A 268 -20.43 22.08 9.49
CA ILE A 268 -21.51 22.99 9.88
C ILE A 268 -22.80 22.63 9.14
N ARG A 269 -22.72 22.23 7.87
CA ARG A 269 -23.86 21.87 7.02
C ARG A 269 -23.74 20.44 6.48
N TYR A 270 -24.03 19.46 7.33
CA TYR A 270 -23.81 18.04 7.02
C TYR A 270 -24.54 17.53 5.74
N SER A 271 -25.62 18.19 5.32
CA SER A 271 -26.33 17.89 4.06
C SER A 271 -25.61 18.37 2.79
N GLU A 272 -24.56 19.19 2.92
CA GLU A 272 -23.76 19.72 1.82
C GLU A 272 -22.38 19.04 1.81
N SER A 273 -21.88 18.69 0.62
CA SER A 273 -20.51 18.19 0.45
C SER A 273 -19.58 19.33 0.03
N ILE A 274 -18.48 19.52 0.76
CA ILE A 274 -17.44 20.51 0.41
C ILE A 274 -16.61 19.99 -0.76
N TYR A 275 -16.29 18.70 -0.74
CA TYR A 275 -15.44 18.06 -1.74
C TYR A 275 -16.02 16.72 -2.15
N THR A 276 -15.87 16.39 -3.43
CA THR A 276 -16.22 15.08 -3.98
C THR A 276 -15.04 14.51 -4.74
N TYR A 277 -14.86 13.20 -4.65
CA TYR A 277 -13.73 12.52 -5.29
C TYR A 277 -14.09 11.08 -5.66
N LYS A 278 -13.24 10.43 -6.46
CA LYS A 278 -13.38 9.03 -6.83
C LYS A 278 -12.31 8.16 -6.19
N TYR A 279 -12.67 6.95 -5.75
CA TYR A 279 -11.72 6.01 -5.17
C TYR A 279 -12.01 4.55 -5.48
N ILE A 280 -10.98 3.72 -5.28
CA ILE A 280 -11.04 2.27 -5.34
C ILE A 280 -10.40 1.72 -4.06
N LEU A 281 -11.01 0.70 -3.45
CA LEU A 281 -10.43 -0.02 -2.31
C LEU A 281 -9.60 -1.19 -2.83
N LYS A 282 -8.33 -1.28 -2.47
CA LYS A 282 -7.42 -2.33 -2.94
C LYS A 282 -7.85 -3.74 -2.52
N ASN A 283 -8.60 -3.85 -1.43
CA ASN A 283 -9.15 -5.12 -0.94
C ASN A 283 -10.56 -5.44 -1.52
N SER A 284 -11.10 -4.64 -2.44
CA SER A 284 -12.41 -4.91 -3.05
C SER A 284 -12.33 -5.79 -4.29
N ILE A 285 -13.49 -6.30 -4.69
CA ILE A 285 -13.67 -7.05 -5.94
C ILE A 285 -13.41 -6.14 -7.15
N ASP A 286 -13.79 -4.87 -7.09
CA ASP A 286 -13.56 -3.87 -8.13
C ASP A 286 -12.07 -3.73 -8.44
N TYR A 287 -11.22 -3.70 -7.41
CA TYR A 287 -9.77 -3.69 -7.61
C TYR A 287 -9.28 -4.99 -8.24
N ALA A 288 -9.76 -6.15 -7.80
CA ALA A 288 -9.41 -7.43 -8.40
C ALA A 288 -9.78 -7.49 -9.90
N ILE A 289 -10.95 -6.97 -10.27
CA ILE A 289 -11.39 -6.86 -11.67
C ILE A 289 -10.50 -5.88 -12.43
N GLN A 290 -10.21 -4.70 -11.87
CA GLN A 290 -9.31 -3.73 -12.50
C GLN A 290 -7.96 -4.39 -12.82
N GLN A 291 -7.37 -5.13 -11.87
CA GLN A 291 -6.11 -5.83 -12.10
C GLN A 291 -6.27 -6.92 -13.17
N PHE A 292 -7.38 -7.66 -13.17
CA PHE A 292 -7.66 -8.71 -14.15
C PHE A 292 -7.77 -8.19 -15.58
N ILE A 293 -8.55 -7.12 -15.82
CA ILE A 293 -8.82 -6.60 -17.16
C ILE A 293 -7.75 -5.65 -17.70
N TYR A 294 -6.88 -5.13 -16.83
CA TYR A 294 -5.81 -4.22 -17.22
C TYR A 294 -4.70 -4.92 -18.02
N ASN A 295 -4.42 -4.46 -19.24
CA ASN A 295 -3.31 -4.96 -20.05
C ASN A 295 -2.01 -4.23 -19.69
N GLU A 296 -1.18 -4.83 -18.83
CA GLU A 296 0.08 -4.22 -18.38
C GLU A 296 1.18 -4.22 -19.45
N ASP A 297 1.11 -5.13 -20.42
CA ASP A 297 2.07 -5.25 -21.52
C ASP A 297 1.90 -4.14 -22.57
N SER A 298 0.74 -3.46 -22.59
CA SER A 298 0.46 -2.37 -23.53
C SER A 298 0.93 -1.02 -22.99
N ASP A 299 1.93 -0.42 -23.64
CA ASP A 299 2.43 0.93 -23.34
C ASP A 299 1.32 1.98 -23.30
N GLU A 300 0.38 1.91 -24.25
CA GLU A 300 -0.77 2.80 -24.32
C GLU A 300 -1.70 2.64 -23.10
N ALA A 301 -1.97 1.40 -22.71
CA ALA A 301 -2.77 1.11 -21.52
C ALA A 301 -2.08 1.59 -20.24
N ARG A 302 -0.76 1.46 -20.13
CA ARG A 302 0.01 1.96 -18.97
C ARG A 302 -0.08 3.48 -18.86
N ILE A 303 0.04 4.20 -19.97
CA ILE A 303 -0.08 5.68 -19.99
C ILE A 303 -1.48 6.11 -19.58
N ALA A 304 -2.53 5.52 -20.19
CA ALA A 304 -3.91 5.84 -19.88
C ALA A 304 -4.28 5.52 -18.41
N LYS A 305 -3.79 4.38 -17.89
CA LYS A 305 -3.92 4.03 -16.47
C LYS A 305 -3.19 5.02 -15.56
N GLN A 306 -1.96 5.41 -15.89
CA GLN A 306 -1.22 6.40 -15.09
C GLN A 306 -2.01 7.70 -14.94
N ARG A 307 -2.57 8.20 -16.04
CA ARG A 307 -3.42 9.41 -16.03
C ARG A 307 -4.71 9.20 -15.24
N PHE A 308 -5.32 8.02 -15.29
CA PHE A 308 -6.45 7.69 -14.43
C PHE A 308 -6.07 7.71 -12.94
N ASP A 309 -4.94 7.07 -12.59
CA ASP A 309 -4.44 6.95 -11.22
C ASP A 309 -4.06 8.30 -10.60
N GLU A 310 -3.75 9.33 -11.39
CA GLU A 310 -3.50 10.69 -10.93
C GLU A 310 -4.72 11.34 -10.28
N VAL A 311 -5.93 10.97 -10.73
CA VAL A 311 -7.20 11.60 -10.35
C VAL A 311 -8.17 10.65 -9.64
N VAL A 312 -7.74 9.42 -9.35
CA VAL A 312 -8.48 8.44 -8.55
C VAL A 312 -7.65 8.00 -7.35
N LEU A 313 -8.29 7.99 -6.19
CA LEU A 313 -7.67 7.59 -4.93
C LEU A 313 -7.73 6.08 -4.73
N TYR A 314 -6.67 5.52 -4.15
CA TYR A 314 -6.59 4.10 -3.84
C TYR A 314 -6.35 3.94 -2.35
N PHE A 315 -7.31 3.37 -1.64
CA PHE A 315 -7.19 3.05 -0.21
C PHE A 315 -6.91 1.56 -0.01
N GLU A 316 -6.17 1.19 1.02
CA GLU A 316 -5.90 -0.22 1.35
C GLU A 316 -7.18 -0.97 1.73
N ASN A 317 -8.08 -0.28 2.43
CA ASN A 317 -9.37 -0.80 2.88
C ASN A 317 -10.31 0.36 3.27
N GLU A 318 -11.55 0.02 3.60
CA GLU A 318 -12.59 0.95 4.03
C GLU A 318 -12.18 1.76 5.27
N GLN A 319 -11.49 1.14 6.25
CA GLN A 319 -11.06 1.86 7.45
C GLN A 319 -10.08 2.99 7.13
N GLU A 320 -9.12 2.79 6.22
CA GLU A 320 -8.22 3.88 5.81
C GLU A 320 -8.99 5.02 5.13
N GLN A 321 -10.01 4.70 4.32
CA GLN A 321 -10.85 5.69 3.67
C GLN A 321 -11.67 6.49 4.69
N VAL A 322 -12.24 5.83 5.71
CA VAL A 322 -12.98 6.47 6.80
C VAL A 322 -12.05 7.36 7.64
N ASP A 323 -10.87 6.87 8.02
CA ASP A 323 -9.89 7.65 8.78
C ASP A 323 -9.45 8.90 8.00
N PHE A 324 -9.26 8.75 6.67
CA PHE A 324 -8.93 9.85 5.77
C PHE A 324 -10.06 10.88 5.70
N HIS A 325 -11.33 10.44 5.55
CA HIS A 325 -12.50 11.31 5.59
C HIS A 325 -12.56 12.14 6.87
N LEU A 326 -12.51 11.47 8.02
CA LEU A 326 -12.62 12.10 9.33
C LEU A 326 -11.51 13.13 9.56
N SER A 327 -10.30 12.88 9.04
CA SER A 327 -9.18 13.83 9.16
C SER A 327 -9.45 15.16 8.46
N ILE A 328 -10.20 15.15 7.35
CA ILE A 328 -10.55 16.34 6.58
C ILE A 328 -11.80 17.00 7.18
N GLU A 329 -12.84 16.23 7.51
CA GLU A 329 -14.08 16.77 8.08
C GLU A 329 -13.84 17.42 9.45
N SER A 330 -12.94 16.86 10.26
CA SER A 330 -12.57 17.44 11.56
C SER A 330 -11.78 18.76 11.43
N CYS A 331 -11.09 18.98 10.30
CA CYS A 331 -10.32 20.18 10.05
C CYS A 331 -10.18 20.45 8.54
N PRO A 332 -11.20 21.03 7.88
CA PRO A 332 -11.17 21.23 6.43
C PRO A 332 -10.00 22.09 5.93
N ALA A 333 -9.50 22.99 6.79
CA ALA A 333 -8.32 23.81 6.51
C ALA A 333 -7.05 22.99 6.22
N ILE A 334 -6.98 21.73 6.65
CA ILE A 334 -5.81 20.86 6.43
C ILE A 334 -5.53 20.61 4.95
N VAL A 335 -6.57 20.63 4.09
CA VAL A 335 -6.44 20.39 2.64
C VAL A 335 -6.36 21.67 1.82
N GLU A 336 -6.61 22.85 2.39
CA GLU A 336 -6.68 24.12 1.65
C GLU A 336 -5.41 24.42 0.84
N LYS A 337 -4.23 24.18 1.44
CA LYS A 337 -2.95 24.38 0.75
C LYS A 337 -2.81 23.47 -0.48
N TYR A 338 -3.24 22.21 -0.37
CA TYR A 338 -3.20 21.25 -1.48
C TYR A 338 -4.18 21.64 -2.59
N ILE A 339 -5.37 22.12 -2.21
CA ILE A 339 -6.37 22.64 -3.16
C ILE A 339 -5.83 23.88 -3.89
N ASN A 340 -5.22 24.81 -3.16
CA ASN A 340 -4.65 26.02 -3.74
C ASN A 340 -3.47 25.72 -4.68
N ASP A 341 -2.65 24.72 -4.35
CA ASP A 341 -1.59 24.25 -5.26
C ASP A 341 -2.18 23.62 -6.53
N ALA A 342 -3.20 22.78 -6.38
CA ALA A 342 -3.88 22.16 -7.53
C ALA A 342 -4.55 23.22 -8.42
N LYS A 343 -5.07 24.32 -7.87
CA LYS A 343 -5.61 25.45 -8.65
C LYS A 343 -4.59 26.16 -9.54
N LEU A 344 -3.28 25.99 -9.30
CA LEU A 344 -2.25 26.53 -10.19
C LEU A 344 -2.21 25.78 -11.53
N GLY A 345 -2.69 24.54 -11.58
CA GLY A 345 -2.72 23.72 -12.77
C GLY A 345 -3.72 24.23 -13.83
N LYS A 346 -3.46 23.88 -15.08
CA LYS A 346 -4.39 24.14 -16.19
C LYS A 346 -5.15 22.86 -16.54
N TYR A 347 -6.47 22.90 -16.38
CA TYR A 347 -7.37 21.79 -16.68
C TYR A 347 -8.14 22.08 -17.96
N ILE A 348 -8.15 21.13 -18.88
CA ILE A 348 -8.88 21.23 -20.15
C ILE A 348 -10.08 20.29 -20.04
N VAL A 349 -11.28 20.85 -20.17
CA VAL A 349 -12.54 20.11 -20.18
C VAL A 349 -13.29 20.49 -21.45
N SER A 350 -13.32 19.59 -22.43
CA SER A 350 -13.92 19.90 -23.73
C SER A 350 -15.43 19.66 -23.69
N SER A 351 -16.15 20.63 -23.13
CA SER A 351 -17.62 20.63 -23.10
C SER A 351 -18.16 21.99 -23.55
N ASN A 352 -19.33 21.99 -24.17
CA ASN A 352 -20.06 23.23 -24.49
C ASN A 352 -20.88 23.74 -23.29
N ASN A 353 -20.96 22.97 -22.20
CA ASN A 353 -21.71 23.31 -20.99
C ASN A 353 -20.78 23.95 -19.94
N LYS A 354 -20.97 25.25 -19.68
CA LYS A 354 -20.16 25.99 -18.70
C LYS A 354 -20.26 25.45 -17.27
N LEU A 355 -21.41 24.90 -16.87
CA LEU A 355 -21.59 24.30 -15.55
C LEU A 355 -20.80 23.00 -15.44
N GLU A 356 -20.77 22.20 -16.51
CA GLU A 356 -19.98 20.98 -16.56
C GLU A 356 -18.48 21.28 -16.52
N ILE A 357 -18.01 22.27 -17.30
CA ILE A 357 -16.60 22.71 -17.25
C ILE A 357 -16.22 23.05 -15.82
N LYS A 358 -17.04 23.87 -15.14
CA LYS A 358 -16.78 24.29 -13.76
C LYS A 358 -16.75 23.09 -12.81
N ASP A 359 -17.79 22.25 -12.82
CA ASP A 359 -17.93 21.08 -11.95
C ASP A 359 -16.78 20.07 -12.14
N CYS A 360 -16.44 19.74 -13.39
CA CYS A 360 -15.33 18.81 -13.68
C CYS A 360 -13.98 19.40 -13.31
N THR A 361 -13.77 20.70 -13.53
CA THR A 361 -12.54 21.38 -13.13
C THR A 361 -12.37 21.37 -11.61
N GLU A 362 -13.43 21.66 -10.85
CA GLU A 362 -13.41 21.61 -9.39
C GLU A 362 -13.10 20.19 -8.89
N LYS A 363 -13.72 19.16 -9.48
CA LYS A 363 -13.46 17.75 -9.16
C LYS A 363 -12.03 17.31 -9.50
N LEU A 364 -11.47 17.76 -10.63
CA LEU A 364 -10.07 17.50 -10.98
C LEU A 364 -9.12 18.15 -9.96
N ILE A 365 -9.36 19.41 -9.59
CA ILE A 365 -8.59 20.11 -8.55
C ILE A 365 -8.62 19.33 -7.23
N THR A 366 -9.81 18.91 -6.80
CA THR A 366 -9.97 18.08 -5.60
C THR A 366 -9.21 16.78 -5.71
N ALA A 367 -9.31 16.08 -6.84
CA ALA A 367 -8.65 14.80 -7.06
C ALA A 367 -7.12 14.90 -6.95
N PHE A 368 -6.50 15.86 -7.65
CA PHE A 368 -5.05 16.09 -7.56
C PHE A 368 -4.60 16.50 -6.16
N ALA A 369 -5.35 17.39 -5.50
CA ALA A 369 -5.08 17.80 -4.13
C ALA A 369 -5.16 16.63 -3.14
N PHE A 370 -6.22 15.82 -3.26
CA PHE A 370 -6.45 14.68 -2.37
C PHE A 370 -5.45 13.56 -2.63
N LYS A 371 -5.03 13.33 -3.89
CA LYS A 371 -3.96 12.38 -4.22
C LYS A 371 -2.67 12.72 -3.47
N ARG A 372 -2.27 14.01 -3.50
CA ARG A 372 -1.10 14.48 -2.75
C ARG A 372 -1.32 14.36 -1.24
N TYR A 373 -2.46 14.83 -0.75
CA TYR A 373 -2.77 14.77 0.68
C TYR A 373 -2.79 13.33 1.20
N LEU A 374 -3.32 12.35 0.46
CA LEU A 374 -3.31 10.93 0.84
C LEU A 374 -1.88 10.39 0.98
N SER A 375 -0.98 10.76 0.07
CA SER A 375 0.44 10.41 0.17
C SER A 375 1.06 10.95 1.47
N ASP A 376 0.82 12.23 1.77
CA ASP A 376 1.37 12.87 2.97
C ASP A 376 0.68 12.39 4.27
N TYR A 377 -0.61 12.07 4.22
CA TYR A 377 -1.37 11.45 5.29
C TYR A 377 -0.76 10.10 5.70
N ARG A 378 -0.47 9.23 4.73
CA ARG A 378 0.18 7.93 4.97
C ARG A 378 1.56 8.11 5.60
N ARG A 379 2.38 9.01 5.06
CA ARG A 379 3.71 9.33 5.60
C ARG A 379 3.62 9.79 7.06
N LYS A 380 2.70 10.68 7.39
CA LYS A 380 2.45 11.13 8.78
C LYS A 380 2.02 9.97 9.68
N LYS A 381 1.14 9.09 9.21
CA LYS A 381 0.71 7.88 9.97
C LYS A 381 1.87 6.92 10.23
N SER A 382 2.86 6.89 9.33
CA SER A 382 4.13 6.17 9.50
C SER A 382 5.17 6.89 10.38
N GLY A 383 4.83 8.04 10.98
CA GLY A 383 5.73 8.81 11.85
C GLY A 383 6.70 9.74 11.13
N VAL A 384 6.53 9.96 9.82
CA VAL A 384 7.37 10.86 9.03
C VAL A 384 6.94 12.32 9.26
N ASP A 385 7.90 13.19 9.56
CA ASP A 385 7.69 14.63 9.69
C ASP A 385 7.54 15.28 8.31
N VAL A 386 6.31 15.33 7.81
CA VAL A 386 5.98 15.92 6.50
C VAL A 386 5.93 17.44 6.60
N LYS A 387 6.92 18.10 5.97
CA LYS A 387 7.03 19.55 5.91
C LYS A 387 6.93 20.09 4.49
N ARG A 388 6.24 21.21 4.34
CA ARG A 388 6.14 21.91 3.05
C ARG A 388 7.35 22.80 2.84
N ILE A 389 8.01 22.69 1.69
CA ILE A 389 9.14 23.54 1.31
C ILE A 389 8.61 24.84 0.70
N LYS A 390 9.08 25.98 1.23
CA LYS A 390 8.82 27.33 0.69
C LYS A 390 9.92 27.81 -0.25
N SER A 391 11.16 27.41 0.01
CA SER A 391 12.28 27.76 -0.85
C SER A 391 13.44 26.79 -0.69
N ILE A 392 14.19 26.62 -1.77
CA ILE A 392 15.45 25.90 -1.80
C ILE A 392 16.55 26.86 -2.27
N ARG A 393 17.70 26.79 -1.60
CA ARG A 393 18.94 27.42 -2.04
C ARG A 393 19.99 26.35 -2.23
N ILE A 394 20.65 26.35 -3.39
CA ILE A 394 21.79 25.49 -3.68
C ILE A 394 22.99 26.38 -3.95
N VAL A 395 24.11 26.06 -3.32
CA VAL A 395 25.40 26.69 -3.54
C VAL A 395 26.37 25.59 -3.95
N ASN A 396 27.08 25.77 -5.06
CA ASN A 396 28.15 24.88 -5.49
C ASN A 396 29.43 25.70 -5.63
N ARG A 397 30.54 25.21 -5.07
CA ARG A 397 31.84 25.88 -5.06
C ARG A 397 32.94 24.92 -5.50
N THR A 398 33.81 25.33 -6.41
CA THR A 398 35.00 24.57 -6.83
C THR A 398 36.29 25.11 -6.19
N SER A 399 37.15 24.21 -5.72
CA SER A 399 38.51 24.52 -5.28
C SER A 399 39.51 24.58 -6.44
N VAL A 400 39.20 23.94 -7.58
CA VAL A 400 40.07 23.80 -8.74
C VAL A 400 39.78 24.91 -9.76
N ALA A 401 40.83 25.61 -10.20
CA ALA A 401 40.73 26.60 -11.27
C ALA A 401 40.43 25.89 -12.61
N LEU A 402 39.17 25.90 -13.05
CA LEU A 402 38.83 25.54 -14.41
C LEU A 402 39.44 26.61 -15.32
N ARG A 403 40.49 26.23 -16.06
CA ARG A 403 41.18 27.11 -17.02
C ARG A 403 40.20 27.48 -18.13
N LEU A 404 39.41 28.55 -17.92
CA LEU A 404 38.71 29.40 -18.90
C LEU A 404 37.67 30.36 -18.24
N SER A 405 37.31 30.21 -16.96
CA SER A 405 36.41 31.14 -16.24
C SER A 405 36.86 31.45 -14.81
N ASP A 406 36.88 32.72 -14.41
CA ASP A 406 37.19 33.16 -13.03
C ASP A 406 36.07 32.85 -12.00
N ILE A 407 34.98 32.22 -12.45
CA ILE A 407 33.85 31.85 -11.61
C ILE A 407 34.19 30.59 -10.81
N VAL A 408 34.02 30.67 -9.50
CA VAL A 408 34.34 29.58 -8.56
C VAL A 408 33.13 29.12 -7.74
N GLU A 409 32.03 29.87 -7.77
CA GLU A 409 30.81 29.50 -7.05
C GLU A 409 29.55 29.92 -7.83
N HIS A 410 28.59 29.00 -7.90
CA HIS A 410 27.23 29.23 -8.35
C HIS A 410 26.30 29.14 -7.16
N ARG A 411 25.34 30.08 -7.06
CA ARG A 411 24.23 29.99 -6.11
C ARG A 411 22.90 30.14 -6.82
N VAL A 412 21.99 29.20 -6.60
CA VAL A 412 20.63 29.22 -7.13
C VAL A 412 19.64 29.28 -5.97
N ASP A 413 18.82 30.33 -5.93
CA ASP A 413 17.71 30.48 -4.98
C ASP A 413 16.38 30.32 -5.73
N ILE A 414 15.52 29.39 -5.30
CA ILE A 414 14.17 29.17 -5.85
C ILE A 414 13.17 29.30 -4.70
N ASN A 415 12.09 30.05 -4.89
CA ASN A 415 11.00 30.12 -3.91
C ASN A 415 9.64 29.78 -4.53
N GLU A 416 8.67 29.43 -3.68
CA GLU A 416 7.32 29.00 -4.07
C GLU A 416 6.52 30.05 -4.87
N THR A 417 6.98 31.31 -4.93
CA THR A 417 6.31 32.35 -5.72
C THR A 417 6.70 32.32 -7.21
N GLY A 418 7.63 31.44 -7.61
CA GLY A 418 8.16 31.33 -8.97
C GLY A 418 9.41 32.18 -9.22
N LYS A 419 9.92 32.91 -8.22
CA LYS A 419 11.16 33.69 -8.38
C LYS A 419 12.37 32.77 -8.28
N VAL A 420 13.19 32.77 -9.32
CA VAL A 420 14.47 32.07 -9.38
C VAL A 420 15.59 33.10 -9.49
N LYS A 421 16.63 32.99 -8.69
CA LYS A 421 17.82 33.85 -8.77
C LYS A 421 19.06 33.00 -8.90
N HIS A 422 19.95 33.41 -9.79
CA HIS A 422 21.23 32.74 -10.02
C HIS A 422 22.36 33.75 -9.87
N PHE A 423 23.31 33.45 -9.00
CA PHE A 423 24.44 34.29 -8.69
C PHE A 423 25.74 33.57 -9.08
N LEU A 424 26.65 34.30 -9.71
CA LEU A 424 27.99 33.86 -10.04
C LEU A 424 29.01 34.63 -9.21
N TYR A 425 29.94 33.94 -8.57
CA TYR A 425 30.98 34.54 -7.73
C TYR A 425 32.37 34.16 -8.24
N ASN A 426 33.32 35.10 -8.16
CA ASN A 426 34.73 34.87 -8.44
C ASN A 426 35.55 34.71 -7.14
N ARG A 427 36.83 34.37 -7.27
CA ARG A 427 37.75 34.17 -6.13
C ARG A 427 38.03 35.45 -5.34
N GLU A 428 37.97 36.61 -5.97
CA GLU A 428 38.50 37.87 -5.44
C GLU A 428 37.45 38.70 -4.67
N SER A 429 36.16 38.53 -4.97
CA SER A 429 35.09 39.36 -4.44
C SER A 429 34.07 38.57 -3.62
N LYS A 430 33.68 39.12 -2.46
CA LYS A 430 32.52 38.62 -1.69
C LYS A 430 31.16 39.01 -2.30
N LYS A 431 31.15 39.77 -3.39
CA LYS A 431 29.94 40.17 -4.14
C LYS A 431 29.83 39.35 -5.42
N ALA A 432 28.59 39.02 -5.80
CA ALA A 432 28.33 38.32 -7.05
C ALA A 432 28.80 39.17 -8.24
N VAL A 433 29.57 38.56 -9.14
CA VAL A 433 30.03 39.15 -10.40
C VAL A 433 28.87 39.28 -11.37
N SER A 434 27.94 38.33 -11.34
CA SER A 434 26.72 38.36 -12.13
C SER A 434 25.53 37.89 -11.31
N THR A 435 24.37 38.47 -11.55
CA THR A 435 23.10 38.11 -10.90
C THR A 435 22.00 38.09 -11.94
N TYR A 436 21.42 36.92 -12.14
CA TYR A 436 20.30 36.69 -13.04
C TYR A 436 19.03 36.49 -12.22
N ASN A 437 17.92 37.10 -12.66
CA ASN A 437 16.62 36.98 -12.01
C ASN A 437 15.62 36.45 -13.05
N TYR A 438 15.04 35.30 -12.76
CA TYR A 438 14.07 34.64 -13.62
C TYR A 438 12.71 34.55 -12.93
N CYS A 439 11.66 34.40 -13.74
CA CYS A 439 10.31 34.13 -13.30
C CYS A 439 9.87 32.79 -13.90
N ALA A 440 9.88 31.74 -13.08
CA ALA A 440 9.32 30.45 -13.43
C ALA A 440 7.82 30.47 -13.19
N ASP A 441 7.09 29.67 -13.98
CA ASP A 441 5.67 29.46 -13.76
C ASP A 441 5.41 28.85 -12.36
N LYS A 442 4.34 29.32 -11.71
CA LYS A 442 4.03 28.95 -10.33
C LYS A 442 3.65 27.48 -10.20
N TYR A 443 2.95 26.92 -11.17
CA TYR A 443 2.58 25.51 -11.18
C TYR A 443 3.83 24.65 -11.29
N TRP A 444 4.71 24.92 -12.26
CA TRP A 444 5.97 24.18 -12.43
C TRP A 444 6.89 24.30 -11.21
N THR A 445 6.98 25.49 -10.62
CA THR A 445 7.74 25.71 -9.38
C THR A 445 7.17 24.90 -8.21
N ARG A 446 5.84 24.90 -8.03
CA ARG A 446 5.19 24.14 -6.97
C ARG A 446 5.31 22.63 -7.18
N ASN A 447 5.20 22.16 -8.43
CA ASN A 447 5.40 20.76 -8.81
C ASN A 447 6.82 20.31 -8.45
N PHE A 448 7.83 21.11 -8.78
CA PHE A 448 9.22 20.85 -8.39
C PHE A 448 9.41 20.75 -6.88
N LEU A 449 8.88 21.71 -6.12
CA LEU A 449 8.99 21.68 -4.66
C LEU A 449 8.25 20.46 -4.06
N ASN A 450 7.08 20.09 -4.59
CA ASN A 450 6.33 18.89 -4.17
C ASN A 450 7.09 17.59 -4.47
N PHE A 451 7.87 17.56 -5.55
CA PHE A 451 8.73 16.43 -5.91
C PHE A 451 9.86 16.24 -4.91
N ILE A 452 10.54 17.31 -4.49
CA ILE A 452 11.68 17.22 -3.58
C ILE A 452 11.29 17.06 -2.10
N GLU A 453 10.08 17.45 -1.70
CA GLU A 453 9.59 17.32 -0.32
C GLU A 453 9.75 15.91 0.26
N PRO A 454 9.22 14.83 -0.38
CA PRO A 454 9.41 13.48 0.14
C PRO A 454 10.86 13.01 0.10
N ILE A 455 11.59 13.35 -0.95
CA ILE A 455 12.99 12.93 -1.17
C ILE A 455 13.91 13.51 -0.08
N THR A 456 13.77 14.81 0.19
CA THR A 456 14.67 15.54 1.07
C THR A 456 14.34 15.36 2.56
N THR A 457 13.18 14.79 2.90
CA THR A 457 12.88 14.41 4.29
C THR A 457 13.95 13.47 4.83
N ASP A 458 14.32 12.46 4.05
CA ASP A 458 15.25 11.38 4.46
C ASP A 458 16.72 11.69 4.18
N TRP A 459 17.04 12.85 3.60
CA TRP A 459 18.43 13.23 3.38
C TRP A 459 19.20 13.39 4.69
N GLU A 460 20.43 12.91 4.72
CA GLU A 460 21.39 13.20 5.78
C GLU A 460 21.77 14.70 5.76
N ARG A 461 22.41 15.17 6.84
CA ARG A 461 22.89 16.57 6.89
C ARG A 461 24.26 16.75 6.25
N ASP A 462 25.00 15.67 6.05
CA ASP A 462 26.38 15.70 5.56
C ASP A 462 26.65 14.48 4.68
N TYR A 463 26.90 14.73 3.40
CA TYR A 463 27.30 13.74 2.40
C TYR A 463 28.80 13.87 2.04
N SER A 464 29.58 14.61 2.82
CA SER A 464 30.98 14.87 2.52
C SER A 464 31.83 13.61 2.75
N VAL A 465 32.77 13.35 1.83
CA VAL A 465 33.80 12.33 1.98
C VAL A 465 35.19 12.96 2.05
N ASP A 466 36.15 12.32 2.73
CA ASP A 466 37.52 12.84 2.85
C ASP A 466 38.25 12.82 1.49
N VAL A 467 38.47 14.01 0.93
CA VAL A 467 39.12 14.21 -0.37
C VAL A 467 40.06 15.42 -0.29
N SER A 468 41.19 15.36 -1.00
CA SER A 468 42.21 16.41 -0.95
C SER A 468 41.85 17.66 -1.74
N ASP A 469 41.14 17.51 -2.86
CA ASP A 469 40.66 18.58 -3.73
C ASP A 469 39.34 18.16 -4.38
N GLY A 470 38.43 19.10 -4.64
CA GLY A 470 37.12 18.82 -5.22
C GLY A 470 36.16 20.02 -5.19
N TYR A 471 34.89 19.77 -5.50
CA TYR A 471 33.82 20.76 -5.32
C TYR A 471 33.02 20.47 -4.05
N GLU A 472 32.50 21.52 -3.43
CA GLU A 472 31.61 21.47 -2.28
C GLU A 472 30.24 22.00 -2.69
N TRP A 473 29.18 21.42 -2.13
CA TRP A 473 27.83 21.91 -2.32
C TRP A 473 27.09 22.04 -1.00
N TYR A 474 26.22 23.05 -0.93
CA TYR A 474 25.36 23.34 0.20
C TYR A 474 23.93 23.52 -0.28
N CYS A 475 23.01 22.78 0.30
CA CYS A 475 21.57 22.91 0.10
C CYS A 475 20.92 23.42 1.39
N THR A 476 20.16 24.50 1.28
CA THR A 476 19.33 25.04 2.37
C THR A 476 17.87 24.99 1.97
N LEU A 477 17.09 24.20 2.70
CA LEU A 477 15.63 24.10 2.57
C LEU A 477 14.97 24.93 3.66
N LYS A 478 14.06 25.83 3.29
CA LYS A 478 13.20 26.55 4.24
C LYS A 478 11.78 26.03 4.17
N TYR A 479 11.21 25.71 5.31
CA TYR A 479 9.87 25.13 5.43
C TYR A 479 8.81 26.18 5.79
N ASP A 480 7.54 25.82 5.64
CA ASP A 480 6.43 26.71 5.90
C ASP A 480 6.18 27.00 7.38
N ASP A 481 6.58 26.07 8.26
CA ASP A 481 6.64 26.19 9.72
C ASP A 481 7.78 27.10 10.23
N GLY A 482 8.61 27.63 9.33
CA GLY A 482 9.74 28.51 9.65
C GLY A 482 11.05 27.79 9.95
N THR A 483 11.04 26.45 10.04
CA THR A 483 12.26 25.66 10.25
C THR A 483 13.12 25.61 8.97
N THR A 484 14.40 25.24 9.13
CA THR A 484 15.35 25.15 8.02
C THR A 484 16.18 23.87 8.14
N LYS A 485 16.40 23.17 7.02
CA LYS A 485 17.33 22.04 6.92
C LYS A 485 18.51 22.46 6.06
N ASN A 486 19.71 22.40 6.63
CA ASN A 486 20.97 22.65 5.92
C ASN A 486 21.65 21.30 5.69
N ILE A 487 22.08 21.11 4.46
CA ILE A 487 22.64 19.86 3.96
C ILE A 487 23.90 20.25 3.20
N LYS A 488 25.00 19.56 3.46
CA LYS A 488 26.26 19.79 2.75
C LYS A 488 26.79 18.48 2.19
N GLY A 489 27.64 18.58 1.18
CA GLY A 489 28.41 17.47 0.64
C GLY A 489 29.49 17.98 -0.28
N ASN A 490 30.21 17.07 -0.92
CA ASN A 490 31.27 17.41 -1.85
C ASN A 490 31.16 16.59 -3.14
N ILE A 491 32.18 15.82 -3.50
CA ILE A 491 32.23 15.04 -4.75
C ILE A 491 31.03 14.09 -4.89
N VAL A 492 30.48 13.61 -3.77
CA VAL A 492 29.30 12.76 -3.77
C VAL A 492 28.02 13.61 -3.83
N PRO A 493 27.20 13.47 -4.88
CA PRO A 493 25.91 14.15 -4.97
C PRO A 493 24.87 13.52 -4.02
N PRO A 494 23.83 14.26 -3.60
CA PRO A 494 22.76 13.69 -2.80
C PRO A 494 21.90 12.72 -3.64
N PRO A 495 21.12 11.83 -2.99
CA PRO A 495 20.17 10.97 -3.71
C PRO A 495 19.23 11.79 -4.61
N PHE A 496 18.99 11.31 -5.83
CA PHE A 496 18.15 11.96 -6.85
C PHE A 496 18.67 13.32 -7.36
N ALA A 497 19.97 13.62 -7.20
CA ALA A 497 20.57 14.86 -7.70
C ALA A 497 20.25 15.12 -9.18
N ASP A 498 20.46 14.13 -10.06
CA ASP A 498 20.24 14.28 -11.51
C ASP A 498 18.81 14.75 -11.85
N ASP A 499 17.80 14.15 -11.23
CA ASP A 499 16.40 14.51 -11.44
C ASP A 499 16.09 15.92 -10.91
N ILE A 500 16.68 16.29 -9.76
CA ILE A 500 16.52 17.60 -9.15
C ILE A 500 17.14 18.67 -10.06
N GLU A 501 18.36 18.45 -10.54
CA GLU A 501 19.06 19.36 -11.44
C GLU A 501 18.31 19.54 -12.75
N ARG A 502 17.90 18.43 -13.38
CA ARG A 502 17.12 18.46 -14.61
C ARG A 502 15.84 19.27 -14.45
N ARG A 503 15.13 19.11 -13.32
CA ARG A 503 13.92 19.89 -13.05
C ARG A 503 14.24 21.37 -12.83
N ILE A 504 15.29 21.71 -12.07
CA ILE A 504 15.72 23.10 -11.85
C ILE A 504 16.07 23.78 -13.17
N ILE A 505 16.88 23.14 -14.01
CA ILE A 505 17.30 23.68 -15.31
C ILE A 505 16.08 23.92 -16.21
N ASN A 506 15.04 23.09 -16.12
CA ASN A 506 13.80 23.26 -16.87
C ASN A 506 12.82 24.28 -16.27
N LEU A 507 13.08 24.85 -15.08
CA LEU A 507 12.21 25.89 -14.51
C LEU A 507 12.34 27.23 -15.22
N ALA A 508 13.49 27.53 -15.81
CA ALA A 508 13.76 28.78 -16.49
C ALA A 508 14.82 28.60 -17.60
N ALA A 509 14.79 29.46 -18.61
CA ALA A 509 15.86 29.52 -19.61
C ALA A 509 17.06 30.28 -19.02
N PHE A 510 17.96 29.57 -18.33
CA PHE A 510 19.15 30.17 -17.72
C PHE A 510 20.11 30.73 -18.78
N GLU A 511 20.62 31.95 -18.60
CA GLU A 511 21.66 32.49 -19.49
C GLU A 511 23.00 31.75 -19.34
N VAL A 512 23.26 31.22 -18.14
CA VAL A 512 24.42 30.39 -17.82
C VAL A 512 23.93 29.15 -17.08
N THR A 513 24.24 27.96 -17.58
CA THR A 513 23.84 26.70 -16.93
C THR A 513 24.39 26.66 -15.49
N PRO A 514 23.52 26.51 -14.47
CA PRO A 514 23.96 26.54 -13.08
C PRO A 514 24.70 25.25 -12.70
N TRP A 515 25.82 25.36 -11.99
CA TRP A 515 26.41 24.25 -11.25
C TRP A 515 25.62 24.01 -9.97
N LEU A 516 25.14 22.78 -9.76
CA LEU A 516 24.24 22.42 -8.66
C LEU A 516 24.89 21.37 -7.74
N PHE A 517 24.70 20.09 -8.00
CA PHE A 517 25.22 18.97 -7.22
C PHE A 517 26.24 18.14 -8.00
N ASN A 518 26.03 17.91 -9.29
CA ASN A 518 26.91 17.19 -10.19
C ASN A 518 27.69 18.17 -11.06
N MET A 519 28.97 17.87 -11.29
CA MET A 519 29.71 18.36 -12.45
C MET A 519 30.13 17.16 -13.30
N LEU A 520 29.41 16.93 -14.39
CA LEU A 520 29.94 16.26 -15.58
C LEU A 520 29.96 17.27 -16.72
#